data_AF-A0A3M0Y333-F1
#
_entry.id   AF-A0A3M0Y333-F1
#
_cell.length_a   1.000
_cell.length_b   1.000
_cell.length_c   1.000
_cell.angle_alpha   90.00
_cell.angle_beta   90.00
_cell.angle_gamma   90.00
#
_symmetry.space_group_name_H-M   'P 1'
#
loop_
_entity.id
_entity.type
_entity.pdbx_description
1 polymer ?
#
loop_
_entity_poly.entity_id
_entity_poly.type
_entity_poly.pdbx_seq_one_letter_code
_entity_poly.pdbx_strand_id
1 'polypeptide(L)'
;MALSVDIGSGRILGFFTNGRDEMLRAVQKALEPVAGLGPFEHIPEPIVGTDNFDFMLHGIGNLVANQASANYGPNYHARSDTYDKVDLRQLRLNAAIAAAVTWGFAQMDVDWKRQSRAEIEHLIRTTTLEQQMKSFNVWEDWAKGIRGRQAGK
;
A
#
# COMPACT_ATOMS: atom_id res chain seq x y z
N MET A 1 4.28 1.97 -10.66
CA MET A 1 3.94 1.63 -9.27
C MET A 1 2.52 1.07 -9.20
N ALA A 2 2.14 0.38 -8.13
CA ALA A 2 0.75 -0.05 -7.86
C ALA A 2 0.18 0.63 -6.59
N LEU A 3 -1.10 1.00 -6.58
CA LEU A 3 -1.76 1.63 -5.42
C LEU A 3 -2.99 0.80 -5.06
N SER A 4 -3.11 0.44 -3.79
CA SER A 4 -4.32 -0.15 -3.21
C SER A 4 -4.98 0.83 -2.23
N VAL A 5 -6.31 0.92 -2.29
CA VAL A 5 -7.15 1.71 -1.38
C VAL A 5 -8.33 0.83 -0.98
N ASP A 6 -8.23 0.20 0.19
CA ASP A 6 -9.00 -0.99 0.51
C ASP A 6 -9.33 -1.11 2.01
N ILE A 7 -9.48 0.03 2.69
CA ILE A 7 -9.81 0.09 4.13
C ILE A 7 -11.01 1.03 4.34
N GLY A 8 -12.07 0.80 3.55
CA GLY A 8 -13.35 1.52 3.63
C GLY A 8 -13.32 2.96 3.11
N SER A 9 -14.24 3.80 3.59
CA SER A 9 -14.34 5.22 3.21
C SER A 9 -13.73 6.18 4.23
N GLY A 10 -13.03 5.66 5.24
CA GLY A 10 -12.36 6.47 6.25
C GLY A 10 -11.28 7.35 5.65
N ARG A 11 -10.96 8.45 6.33
CA ARG A 11 -9.97 9.44 5.86
C ARG A 11 -8.62 8.77 5.58
N ILE A 12 -8.05 9.03 4.40
CA ILE A 12 -6.65 8.69 4.13
C ILE A 12 -5.76 9.56 5.02
N LEU A 13 -5.05 8.91 5.94
CA LEU A 13 -4.07 9.51 6.84
C LEU A 13 -2.69 9.52 6.22
N GLY A 14 -2.42 8.70 5.20
CA GLY A 14 -1.13 8.61 4.54
C GLY A 14 -1.04 7.32 3.73
N PHE A 15 0.17 6.80 3.55
CA PHE A 15 0.39 5.58 2.75
C PHE A 15 1.44 4.67 3.38
N PHE A 16 1.23 3.38 3.29
CA PHE A 16 2.28 2.38 3.47
C PHE A 16 3.23 2.45 2.28
N THR A 17 4.52 2.67 2.52
CA THR A 17 5.56 2.79 1.46
C THR A 17 6.43 1.54 1.33
N ASN A 18 6.15 0.50 2.13
CA ASN A 18 6.71 -0.84 2.00
C ASN A 18 8.26 -0.89 2.04
N GLY A 19 8.87 -0.10 2.90
CA GLY A 19 10.31 -0.09 3.17
C GLY A 19 11.15 0.57 2.08
N ARG A 20 10.53 1.34 1.18
CA ARG A 20 11.22 1.98 0.05
C ARG A 20 11.26 3.50 0.21
N ASP A 21 12.44 4.03 0.46
CA ASP A 21 12.66 5.47 0.66
C ASP A 21 12.29 6.30 -0.58
N GLU A 22 12.52 5.78 -1.78
CA GLU A 22 12.12 6.43 -3.02
C GLU A 22 10.60 6.55 -3.15
N MET A 23 9.85 5.57 -2.63
CA MET A 23 8.38 5.63 -2.60
C MET A 23 7.90 6.69 -1.61
N LEU A 24 8.57 6.82 -0.45
CA LEU A 24 8.28 7.86 0.53
C LEU A 24 8.48 9.26 -0.05
N ARG A 25 9.63 9.53 -0.67
CA ARG A 25 9.90 10.83 -1.30
C ARG A 25 8.93 11.14 -2.43
N ALA A 26 8.60 10.14 -3.24
CA ALA A 26 7.68 10.31 -4.35
C ALA A 26 6.24 10.59 -3.88
N VAL A 27 5.73 9.86 -2.88
CA VAL A 27 4.38 10.11 -2.39
C VAL A 27 4.25 11.48 -1.73
N GLN A 28 5.28 11.94 -1.01
CA GLN A 28 5.32 13.30 -0.46
C GLN A 28 5.22 14.35 -1.57
N LYS A 29 6.03 14.21 -2.63
CA LYS A 29 5.99 15.12 -3.80
C LYS A 29 4.63 15.06 -4.52
N ALA A 30 4.08 13.87 -4.72
CA ALA A 30 2.80 13.69 -5.42
C ALA A 30 1.62 14.33 -4.64
N LEU A 31 1.75 14.46 -3.32
CA LEU A 31 0.73 15.04 -2.45
C LEU A 31 0.83 16.56 -2.28
N GLU A 32 1.89 17.21 -2.75
CA GLU A 32 2.06 18.67 -2.65
C GLU A 32 0.82 19.46 -3.12
N PRO A 33 0.18 19.15 -4.27
CA PRO A 33 -1.00 19.89 -4.73
C PRO A 33 -2.22 19.76 -3.81
N VAL A 34 -2.24 18.73 -2.96
CA VAL A 34 -3.33 18.42 -2.03
C VAL A 34 -2.86 18.42 -0.57
N ALA A 35 -1.76 19.10 -0.25
CA ALA A 35 -1.16 19.11 1.09
C ALA A 35 -2.14 19.59 2.17
N GLY A 36 -3.09 20.47 1.80
CA GLY A 36 -4.18 20.94 2.69
C GLY A 36 -5.18 19.86 3.10
N LEU A 37 -5.18 18.69 2.45
CA LEU A 37 -5.97 17.52 2.86
C LEU A 37 -5.24 16.63 3.89
N GLY A 38 -4.01 17.02 4.27
CA GLY A 38 -3.22 16.39 5.32
C GLY A 38 -3.56 16.88 6.75
N PRO A 39 -2.72 16.58 7.75
CA PRO A 39 -1.37 16.02 7.62
C PRO A 39 -1.37 14.59 7.06
N PHE A 40 -0.30 14.23 6.35
CA PHE A 40 -0.09 12.88 5.84
C PHE A 40 1.01 12.17 6.63
N GLU A 41 0.65 11.08 7.30
CA GLU A 41 1.51 10.20 8.08
C GLU A 41 1.75 8.90 7.31
N HIS A 42 2.87 8.87 6.60
CA HIS A 42 3.29 7.67 5.85
C HIS A 42 3.89 6.63 6.79
N ILE A 43 3.65 5.36 6.49
CA ILE A 43 4.15 4.22 7.25
C ILE A 43 5.19 3.49 6.39
N PRO A 44 6.47 3.43 6.79
CA PRO A 44 7.50 2.77 5.99
C PRO A 44 7.45 1.24 6.07
N GLU A 45 6.50 0.67 6.80
CA GLU A 45 6.41 -0.78 6.96
C GLU A 45 5.67 -1.46 5.79
N PRO A 46 6.09 -2.68 5.41
CA PRO A 46 5.33 -3.51 4.49
C PRO A 46 4.07 -4.09 5.15
N ILE A 47 3.06 -4.34 4.33
CA ILE A 47 1.77 -4.90 4.77
C ILE A 47 1.31 -6.04 3.86
N VAL A 48 0.65 -7.02 4.47
CA VAL A 48 -0.09 -8.11 3.81
C VAL A 48 -1.59 -7.94 4.07
N GLY A 49 -2.43 -8.41 3.16
CA GLY A 49 -3.89 -8.43 3.34
C GLY A 49 -4.67 -7.57 2.35
N THR A 50 -4.01 -6.99 1.34
CA THR A 50 -4.62 -6.36 0.17
C THR A 50 -3.81 -6.70 -1.09
N ASP A 51 -4.26 -6.23 -2.26
CA ASP A 51 -3.71 -6.58 -3.58
C ASP A 51 -2.27 -6.08 -3.83
N ASN A 52 -1.73 -5.23 -2.95
CA ASN A 52 -0.38 -4.69 -3.07
C ASN A 52 0.71 -5.77 -2.95
N PHE A 53 0.40 -6.86 -2.26
CA PHE A 53 1.38 -7.84 -1.81
C PHE A 53 2.15 -8.49 -2.96
N ASP A 54 1.49 -8.86 -4.07
CA ASP A 54 2.18 -9.47 -5.21
C ASP A 54 3.06 -8.49 -5.96
N PHE A 55 2.66 -7.22 -6.06
CA PHE A 55 3.54 -6.19 -6.61
C PHE A 55 4.82 -6.07 -5.77
N MET A 56 4.69 -6.07 -4.44
CA MET A 56 5.82 -6.07 -3.53
C MET A 56 6.72 -7.30 -3.72
N LEU A 57 6.16 -8.51 -3.75
CA LEU A 57 6.92 -9.75 -3.96
C LEU A 57 7.55 -9.85 -5.35
N HIS A 58 7.07 -9.09 -6.33
CA HIS A 58 7.70 -8.94 -7.65
C HIS A 58 8.66 -7.73 -7.75
N GLY A 59 8.92 -7.07 -6.62
CA GLY A 59 9.84 -5.93 -6.48
C GLY A 59 9.31 -4.61 -7.05
N ILE A 60 8.02 -4.55 -7.38
CA ILE A 60 7.36 -3.35 -7.94
C ILE A 60 7.02 -2.40 -6.79
N GLY A 61 7.42 -1.13 -6.93
CA GLY A 61 7.06 -0.08 -5.97
C GLY A 61 5.54 0.03 -5.86
N ASN A 62 5.03 -0.01 -4.64
CA ASN A 62 3.59 -0.01 -4.37
C ASN A 62 3.26 0.80 -3.12
N LEU A 63 2.02 1.26 -3.06
CA LEU A 63 1.43 2.00 -1.94
C LEU A 63 0.14 1.33 -1.50
N VAL A 64 -0.14 1.38 -0.20
CA VAL A 64 -1.46 1.09 0.37
C VAL A 64 -1.93 2.32 1.10
N ALA A 65 -3.16 2.77 0.90
CA ALA A 65 -3.71 3.87 1.68
C ALA A 65 -3.79 3.48 3.16
N ASN A 66 -3.15 4.27 4.02
CA ASN A 66 -3.37 4.20 5.46
C ASN A 66 -4.65 4.97 5.76
N GLN A 67 -5.77 4.27 5.96
CA GLN A 67 -7.06 4.91 6.23
C GLN A 67 -7.44 4.79 7.70
N ALA A 68 -8.01 5.87 8.24
CA ALA A 68 -8.65 5.81 9.54
C ALA A 68 -9.74 4.72 9.53
N SER A 69 -9.76 3.87 10.56
CA SER A 69 -10.69 2.74 10.64
C SER A 69 -12.15 3.15 10.46
N ALA A 70 -12.55 4.34 10.94
CA ALA A 70 -13.93 4.83 10.87
C ALA A 70 -14.94 3.75 11.32
N ASN A 71 -15.74 3.21 10.40
CA ASN A 71 -16.67 2.11 10.65
C ASN A 71 -16.26 0.80 9.95
N TYR A 72 -15.02 0.68 9.49
CA TYR A 72 -14.50 -0.47 8.75
C TYR A 72 -14.57 -1.74 9.59
N GLY A 73 -13.88 -1.80 10.73
CA GLY A 73 -13.82 -3.02 11.56
C GLY A 73 -15.19 -3.63 11.92
N PRO A 74 -16.16 -2.84 12.42
CA PRO A 74 -17.50 -3.34 12.74
C PRO A 74 -18.33 -3.83 11.55
N ASN A 75 -18.04 -3.36 10.33
CA ASN A 75 -18.81 -3.71 9.13
C ASN A 75 -18.07 -4.67 8.19
N TYR A 76 -16.75 -4.79 8.32
CA TYR A 76 -15.93 -5.60 7.44
C TYR A 76 -16.40 -7.06 7.45
N HIS A 77 -16.67 -7.60 6.24
CA HIS A 77 -17.22 -8.93 6.04
C HIS A 77 -18.54 -9.20 6.79
N ALA A 78 -19.30 -8.15 7.13
CA ALA A 78 -20.59 -8.24 7.78
C ALA A 78 -21.73 -7.85 6.83
N ARG A 79 -22.93 -8.35 7.13
CA ARG A 79 -24.16 -7.96 6.41
C ARG A 79 -24.49 -6.46 6.52
N SER A 80 -23.91 -5.77 7.51
CA SER A 80 -24.07 -4.33 7.71
C SER A 80 -23.17 -3.50 6.80
N ASP A 81 -22.30 -4.11 5.99
CA ASP A 81 -21.50 -3.43 4.97
C ASP A 81 -22.38 -3.00 3.78
N THR A 82 -23.09 -1.90 3.98
CA THR A 82 -24.08 -1.36 3.05
C THR A 82 -23.76 0.09 2.72
N TYR A 83 -24.28 0.56 1.58
CA TYR A 83 -23.97 1.88 1.03
C TYR A 83 -24.20 3.05 2.00
N ASP A 84 -25.17 2.95 2.91
CA ASP A 84 -25.45 3.97 3.94
C ASP A 84 -24.33 4.13 4.97
N LYS A 85 -23.37 3.20 5.05
CA LYS A 85 -22.18 3.32 5.89
C LYS A 85 -21.09 4.18 5.27
N VAL A 86 -21.20 4.52 3.98
CA VAL A 86 -20.18 5.28 3.26
C VAL A 86 -20.29 6.77 3.61
N ASP A 87 -19.21 7.35 4.11
CA ASP A 87 -19.07 8.81 4.18
C ASP A 87 -18.75 9.35 2.78
N LEU A 88 -19.78 9.79 2.06
CA LEU A 88 -19.65 10.32 0.71
C LEU A 88 -18.84 11.63 0.63
N ARG A 89 -18.75 12.40 1.71
CA ARG A 89 -17.90 13.60 1.73
C ARG A 89 -16.44 13.17 1.82
N GLN A 90 -16.12 12.27 2.75
CA GLN A 90 -14.76 11.78 2.90
C GLN A 90 -14.30 10.97 1.68
N LEU A 91 -15.19 10.20 1.05
CA LEU A 91 -14.88 9.46 -0.18
C LEU A 91 -14.43 10.40 -1.32
N ARG A 92 -15.06 11.58 -1.48
CA ARG A 92 -14.64 12.58 -2.47
C ARG A 92 -13.25 13.15 -2.18
N LEU A 93 -12.94 13.40 -0.90
CA LEU A 93 -11.61 13.86 -0.49
C LEU A 93 -10.56 12.77 -0.72
N ASN A 94 -10.87 11.51 -0.39
CA ASN A 94 -10.01 10.37 -0.67
C ASN A 94 -9.78 10.20 -2.17
N ALA A 95 -10.80 10.40 -3.00
CA ALA A 95 -10.66 10.36 -4.46
C ALA A 95 -9.73 11.47 -4.98
N ALA A 96 -9.79 12.68 -4.42
CA ALA A 96 -8.86 13.75 -4.77
C ALA A 96 -7.41 13.42 -4.38
N ILE A 97 -7.19 12.81 -3.21
CA ILE A 97 -5.87 12.34 -2.76
C ILE A 97 -5.34 11.24 -3.69
N ALA A 98 -6.17 10.23 -3.99
CA ALA A 98 -5.80 9.15 -4.90
C ALA A 98 -5.47 9.69 -6.30
N ALA A 99 -6.27 10.63 -6.82
CA ALA A 99 -6.00 11.28 -8.10
C ALA A 99 -4.67 12.05 -8.10
N ALA A 100 -4.38 12.80 -7.04
CA ALA A 100 -3.11 13.52 -6.92
C ALA A 100 -1.90 12.56 -6.88
N VAL A 101 -2.00 11.46 -6.13
CA VAL A 101 -0.96 10.42 -6.10
C VAL A 101 -0.78 9.77 -7.46
N THR A 102 -1.86 9.27 -8.07
CA THR A 102 -1.79 8.61 -9.38
C THR A 102 -1.22 9.53 -10.45
N TRP A 103 -1.72 10.77 -10.53
CA TRP A 103 -1.23 11.75 -11.48
C TRP A 103 0.23 12.15 -11.21
N GLY A 104 0.58 12.42 -9.95
CA GLY A 104 1.92 12.80 -9.55
C GLY A 104 2.95 11.74 -9.96
N PHE A 105 2.70 10.47 -9.63
CA PHE A 105 3.58 9.37 -10.04
C PHE A 105 3.63 9.17 -11.56
N ALA A 106 2.53 9.38 -12.28
CA ALA A 106 2.52 9.27 -13.75
C ALA A 106 3.36 10.35 -14.44
N GLN A 107 3.51 11.52 -13.80
CA GLN A 107 4.28 12.64 -14.32
C GLN A 107 5.73 12.69 -13.81
N MET A 108 6.12 11.80 -12.90
CA MET A 108 7.49 11.76 -12.38
C MET A 108 8.41 11.02 -13.34
N ASP A 109 9.55 11.63 -13.64
CA ASP A 109 10.67 10.92 -14.23
C ASP A 109 11.40 10.15 -13.12
N VAL A 110 11.48 8.84 -13.26
CA VAL A 110 12.02 7.93 -12.24
C VAL A 110 12.88 6.86 -12.90
N ASP A 111 14.00 6.53 -12.27
CA ASP A 111 14.93 5.48 -12.70
C ASP A 111 14.81 4.21 -11.83
N TRP A 112 13.71 4.09 -11.07
CA TRP A 112 13.55 3.04 -10.07
C TRP A 112 13.54 1.66 -10.69
N LYS A 113 14.33 0.77 -10.08
CA LYS A 113 14.37 -0.63 -10.47
C LYS A 113 13.36 -1.44 -9.66
N ARG A 114 12.93 -2.55 -10.25
CA ARG A 114 12.25 -3.59 -9.48
C ARG A 114 13.26 -4.24 -8.54
N GLN A 115 12.96 -4.33 -7.25
CA GLN A 115 13.79 -5.06 -6.30
C GLN A 115 14.01 -6.51 -6.76
N SER A 116 15.23 -6.98 -6.56
CA SER A 116 15.65 -8.36 -6.71
C SER A 116 15.03 -9.24 -5.64
N ARG A 117 15.06 -10.56 -5.84
CA ARG A 117 14.62 -11.49 -4.79
C ARG A 117 15.41 -11.31 -3.49
N ALA A 118 16.71 -11.07 -3.57
CA ALA A 118 17.56 -10.85 -2.39
C ALA A 118 17.17 -9.58 -1.60
N GLU A 119 16.82 -8.49 -2.28
CA GLU A 119 16.33 -7.27 -1.62
C GLU A 119 14.96 -7.49 -0.97
N ILE A 120 14.08 -8.28 -1.60
CA ILE A 120 12.78 -8.65 -1.03
C ILE A 120 12.97 -9.59 0.18
N GLU A 121 13.89 -10.55 0.11
CA GLU A 121 14.25 -11.40 1.25
C GLU A 121 14.83 -10.58 2.40
N HIS A 122 15.62 -9.56 2.11
CA HIS A 122 16.10 -8.62 3.12
C HIS A 122 14.94 -7.87 3.78
N LEU A 123 14.02 -7.28 3.00
CA LEU A 123 12.81 -6.64 3.52
C LEU A 123 11.99 -7.58 4.41
N ILE A 124 11.82 -8.84 4.01
CA ILE A 124 11.07 -9.83 4.79
C ILE A 124 11.73 -10.11 6.14
N ARG A 125 13.07 -10.20 6.18
CA ARG A 125 13.83 -10.52 7.39
C ARG A 125 13.99 -9.34 8.35
N THR A 126 13.97 -8.11 7.85
CA THR A 126 14.19 -6.91 8.66
C THR A 126 12.90 -6.24 9.14
N THR A 127 11.74 -6.79 8.77
CA THR A 127 10.42 -6.26 9.14
C THR A 127 9.54 -7.35 9.73
N THR A 128 8.29 -7.02 10.06
CA THR A 128 7.30 -8.01 10.52
C THR A 128 6.66 -8.82 9.37
N LEU A 129 7.11 -8.61 8.13
CA LEU A 129 6.47 -9.17 6.94
C LEU A 129 6.43 -10.70 6.95
N GLU A 130 7.47 -11.39 7.43
CA GLU A 130 7.44 -12.86 7.54
C GLU A 130 6.29 -13.36 8.42
N GLN A 131 6.11 -12.72 9.58
CA GLN A 131 5.02 -13.07 10.51
C GLN A 131 3.66 -12.80 9.86
N GLN A 132 3.50 -11.66 9.18
CA GLN A 132 2.28 -11.35 8.44
C GLN A 132 2.02 -12.40 7.34
N MET A 133 3.02 -12.77 6.55
CA MET A 133 2.91 -13.78 5.51
C MET A 133 2.47 -15.15 6.06
N LYS A 134 2.97 -15.53 7.24
CA LYS A 134 2.56 -16.75 7.94
C LYS A 134 1.10 -16.66 8.40
N SER A 135 0.70 -15.54 9.00
CA SER A 135 -0.69 -15.32 9.44
C SER A 135 -1.71 -15.32 8.29
N PHE A 136 -1.30 -14.89 7.10
CA PHE A 136 -2.12 -14.91 5.88
C PHE A 136 -1.97 -16.20 5.05
N ASN A 137 -1.21 -17.19 5.51
CA ASN A 137 -0.98 -18.46 4.82
C ASN A 137 -0.38 -18.29 3.39
N VAL A 138 0.52 -17.30 3.21
CA VAL A 138 1.21 -17.02 1.93
C VAL A 138 2.72 -17.18 2.00
N TRP A 139 3.27 -17.48 3.19
CA TRP A 139 4.70 -17.70 3.41
C TRP A 139 5.26 -18.88 2.62
N GLU A 140 4.58 -20.03 2.66
CA GLU A 140 5.08 -21.28 2.07
C GLU A 140 5.29 -21.16 0.55
N ASP A 141 4.37 -20.49 -0.16
CA ASP A 141 4.48 -20.30 -1.59
C ASP A 141 5.65 -19.39 -1.97
N TRP A 142 5.92 -18.35 -1.17
CA TRP A 142 7.12 -17.54 -1.34
C TRP A 142 8.39 -18.36 -1.09
N ALA A 143 8.44 -19.08 0.04
CA ALA A 143 9.60 -19.86 0.47
C ALA A 143 9.97 -20.95 -0.56
N LYS A 144 8.97 -21.59 -1.17
CA LYS A 144 9.14 -22.59 -2.25
C LYS A 144 9.44 -22.00 -3.61
N GLY A 145 9.45 -20.66 -3.74
CA GLY A 145 9.62 -19.99 -5.03
C GLY A 145 8.42 -20.17 -5.97
N ILE A 146 7.23 -20.46 -5.46
CA ILE A 146 6.01 -20.54 -6.26
C ILE A 146 5.45 -19.12 -6.49
N ARG A 147 5.51 -18.26 -5.46
CA ARG A 147 5.02 -16.88 -5.49
C ARG A 147 6.16 -15.87 -5.49
N GLY A 148 5.94 -14.74 -6.14
CA GLY A 148 6.88 -13.63 -6.18
C GLY A 148 8.02 -13.79 -7.19
N ARG A 149 8.97 -12.85 -7.14
CA ARG A 149 10.12 -12.82 -8.03
C ARG A 149 11.03 -14.04 -7.79
N GLN A 150 11.38 -14.72 -8.87
CA GLN A 150 12.36 -15.81 -8.82
C GLN A 150 13.77 -15.27 -8.58
N ALA A 151 14.61 -16.03 -7.87
CA ALA A 151 16.05 -15.79 -7.90
C ALA A 151 16.48 -15.90 -9.36
N GLY A 152 17.23 -14.91 -9.85
CA GLY A 152 17.60 -14.87 -11.26
C GLY A 152 18.22 -16.19 -11.72
N LYS A 153 17.82 -16.62 -12.91
CA LYS A 153 18.83 -17.04 -13.89
C LYS A 153 19.67 -15.83 -14.26
#